data_AF-A0A6A8D7H1-F1
#
_entry.id   AF-A0A6A8D7H1-F1
#
_cell.length_a   1.000
_cell.length_b   1.000
_cell.length_c   1.000
_cell.angle_alpha   90.00
_cell.angle_beta   90.00
_cell.angle_gamma   90.00
#
_symmetry.space_group_name_H-M   'P 1'
#
loop_
_entity.id
_entity.type
_entity.pdbx_description
1 polymer ?
#
loop_
_entity_poly.entity_id
_entity_poly.type
_entity_poly.pdbx_seq_one_letter_code
_entity_poly.pdbx_strand_id
1 'polypeptide(L)' 'MEFEIKAKDGAFACEVIIDEDNGRYMLRNADTTGEFFNDPVQLKEWIKNNWHANRFEDPNKYQQLMNELETYS' A
#
# COMPACT_ATOMS: atom_id res chain seq x y z
N MET A 1 10.28 -1.10 5.23
CA MET A 1 8.96 -1.56 5.71
C MET A 1 8.30 -2.41 4.65
N GLU A 2 7.68 -3.51 5.08
CA GLU A 2 6.81 -4.34 4.24
C GLU A 2 5.46 -4.45 4.96
N PHE A 3 4.37 -4.21 4.23
CA PHE A 3 3.01 -4.21 4.77
C PHE A 3 2.11 -5.06 3.89
N GLU A 4 1.32 -5.94 4.50
CA GLU A 4 0.40 -6.83 3.79
C GLU A 4 -1.05 -6.61 4.24
N ILE A 5 -1.92 -6.36 3.27
CA ILE A 5 -3.36 -6.15 3.48
C ILE A 5 -4.19 -6.93 2.48
N LYS A 6 -5.20 -7.66 2.97
CA LYS A 6 -6.04 -8.50 2.12
C LYS A 6 -7.31 -7.77 1.65
N ALA A 7 -7.49 -7.70 0.34
CA ALA A 7 -8.71 -7.18 -0.28
C ALA A 7 -9.86 -8.20 -0.20
N LYS A 8 -11.10 -7.72 -0.05
CA LYS A 8 -12.31 -8.57 -0.09
C LYS A 8 -12.56 -9.17 -1.47
N ASP A 9 -12.16 -8.45 -2.51
CA ASP A 9 -12.44 -8.76 -3.91
C ASP A 9 -11.29 -9.53 -4.59
N GLY A 10 -10.22 -9.83 -3.84
CA GLY A 10 -8.95 -10.33 -4.38
C GLY A 10 -8.62 -11.75 -3.95
N ALA A 11 -8.09 -12.56 -4.88
CA ALA A 11 -7.53 -13.87 -4.56
C ALA A 11 -6.21 -13.79 -3.78
N PHE A 12 -5.49 -12.66 -3.92
CA PHE A 12 -4.18 -12.43 -3.31
C PHE A 12 -4.21 -11.21 -2.37
N ALA A 13 -3.31 -11.19 -1.41
CA ALA A 13 -3.10 -10.02 -0.56
C ALA A 13 -2.37 -8.92 -1.35
N CYS A 14 -2.70 -7.66 -1.03
CA CYS A 14 -1.94 -6.53 -1.50
C CYS A 14 -0.71 -6.33 -0.60
N GLU A 15 0.43 -6.05 -1.22
CA GLU A 15 1.71 -5.86 -0.54
C GLU A 15 2.21 -4.44 -0.81
N VAL A 16 2.75 -3.78 0.21
CA VAL A 16 3.39 -2.47 0.09
C VAL A 16 4.79 -2.60 0.67
N ILE A 17 5.79 -2.31 -0.16
CA ILE A 17 7.21 -2.38 0.18
C ILE A 17 7.78 -0.99 0.10
N ILE A 18 8.39 -0.54 1.18
CA ILE A 18 9.05 0.75 1.34
C ILE A 18 10.48 0.48 1.76
N ASP A 19 11.43 0.75 0.90
CA ASP A 19 12.86 0.59 1.15
C ASP A 19 13.50 1.97 1.00
N GLU A 20 13.59 2.70 2.12
CA GLU A 20 14.14 4.04 2.16
C GLU A 20 15.65 4.07 1.93
N ASP A 21 16.36 3.04 2.38
CA ASP A 21 17.80 2.89 2.18
C ASP A 21 18.16 2.84 0.68
N ASN A 22 17.29 2.23 -0.13
CA ASN A 22 17.45 2.16 -1.58
C ASN A 22 16.53 3.11 -2.37
N GLY A 23 15.71 3.92 -1.69
CA GLY A 23 14.70 4.79 -2.30
C GLY A 23 13.69 4.05 -3.18
N ARG A 24 13.36 2.80 -2.84
CA ARG A 24 12.44 1.94 -3.60
C ARG A 24 11.11 1.83 -2.90
N TYR A 25 10.06 2.25 -3.59
CA TYR A 25 8.69 2.15 -3.11
C TYR A 25 7.91 1.30 -4.10
N MET A 26 7.39 0.17 -3.67
CA MET A 26 6.67 -0.77 -4.53
C MET A 26 5.33 -1.11 -3.89
N LEU A 27 4.30 -1.21 -4.71
CA LEU A 27 2.99 -1.71 -4.32
C LEU A 27 2.62 -2.86 -5.22
N ARG A 28 1.97 -3.87 -4.66
CA ARG A 28 1.39 -5.00 -5.38
C ARG A 28 -0.08 -5.10 -5.02
N ASN A 29 -0.93 -5.14 -6.03
CA ASN A 29 -2.37 -5.33 -5.89
C ASN A 29 -2.73 -6.81 -5.85
N ALA A 30 -3.94 -7.08 -5.38
CA ALA A 30 -4.54 -8.41 -5.38
C ALA A 30 -4.68 -9.03 -6.78
N ASP A 31 -4.67 -8.22 -7.84
CA ASP A 31 -4.73 -8.66 -9.24
C ASP A 31 -3.35 -9.02 -9.81
N THR A 32 -2.33 -9.19 -8.94
CA THR A 32 -0.91 -9.45 -9.27
C THR A 32 -0.19 -8.32 -10.00
N THR A 33 -0.87 -7.22 -10.31
CA THR A 33 -0.26 -6.00 -10.84
C THR A 33 0.55 -5.31 -9.75
N GLY A 34 1.70 -4.76 -10.11
CA GLY A 34 2.54 -3.99 -9.19
C GLY A 34 2.96 -2.67 -9.81
N GLU A 35 3.02 -1.64 -8.98
CA GLU A 35 3.46 -0.29 -9.35
C GLU A 35 4.69 0.07 -8.54
N PHE A 36 5.65 0.74 -9.20
CA PHE A 36 6.85 1.25 -8.56
C PHE A 36 6.78 2.77 -8.50
N PHE A 37 7.18 3.31 -7.36
CA PHE A 37 7.23 4.73 -7.09
C PHE A 37 8.66 5.10 -6.68
N ASN A 38 9.06 6.31 -7.04
CA ASN A 38 10.36 6.87 -6.66
C ASN A 38 10.30 7.67 -5.36
N ASP A 39 9.08 7.88 -4.81
CA ASP A 39 8.83 8.77 -3.70
C ASP A 39 7.64 8.25 -2.84
N PRO A 40 7.72 8.32 -1.50
CA PRO A 40 6.68 7.82 -0.60
C PRO A 40 5.38 8.62 -0.71
N VAL A 41 5.44 9.91 -1.06
CA VAL A 41 4.27 10.76 -1.27
C VAL A 41 3.49 10.28 -2.48
N GLN A 42 4.17 9.91 -3.57
CA GLN A 42 3.50 9.35 -4.75
C GLN A 42 2.80 8.03 -4.43
N LEU A 43 3.46 7.14 -3.71
CA LEU A 43 2.87 5.88 -3.25
C LEU A 43 1.61 6.14 -2.40
N LYS A 44 1.70 7.07 -1.43
CA LYS A 44 0.59 7.44 -0.55
C LYS A 44 -0.60 8.01 -1.33
N GLU A 45 -0.35 8.94 -2.24
CA GLU A 45 -1.41 9.53 -3.06
C GLU A 45 -2.04 8.49 -3.98
N TRP A 46 -1.24 7.59 -4.55
CA TRP A 46 -1.76 6.50 -5.35
C TRP A 46 -2.68 5.58 -4.54
N ILE A 47 -2.25 5.19 -3.33
CA ILE A 47 -3.05 4.38 -2.41
C ILE A 47 -4.35 5.10 -2.06
N LYS A 48 -4.33 6.39 -1.70
CA LYS A 48 -5.55 7.15 -1.40
C LYS A 48 -6.54 7.23 -2.57
N ASN A 49 -6.03 7.32 -3.79
CA ASN A 49 -6.85 7.45 -5.00
C ASN A 49 -7.39 6.10 -5.51
N ASN A 50 -6.65 5.00 -5.32
CA ASN A 50 -7.01 3.69 -5.86
C ASN A 50 -7.57 2.72 -4.80
N TRP A 51 -7.19 2.90 -3.54
CA TRP A 51 -7.59 2.05 -2.43
C TRP A 51 -8.51 2.81 -1.48
N HIS A 52 -9.50 2.09 -0.97
CA HIS A 52 -10.43 2.59 0.03
C HIS A 52 -10.57 1.56 1.14
N ALA A 53 -10.72 2.02 2.39
CA ALA A 53 -10.83 1.15 3.56
C ALA A 53 -11.89 0.04 3.40
N ASN A 54 -13.00 0.34 2.71
CA ASN A 54 -14.08 -0.63 2.48
C ASN A 54 -13.70 -1.78 1.54
N ARG A 55 -12.67 -1.61 0.69
CA ARG A 55 -12.16 -2.66 -0.21
C ARG A 55 -11.48 -3.80 0.54
N PHE A 56 -11.00 -3.56 1.75
CA PHE A 56 -10.24 -4.53 2.53
C PHE A 56 -11.12 -5.29 3.51
N GLU A 57 -10.73 -6.53 3.80
CA GLU A 57 -11.38 -7.34 4.83
C GLU A 57 -11.24 -6.67 6.21
N ASP A 58 -10.07 -6.10 6.46
CA ASP A 58 -9.76 -5.35 7.68
C ASP A 58 -9.51 -3.85 7.36
N PRO A 59 -10.50 -2.97 7.61
CA PRO A 59 -10.32 -1.54 7.41
C PRO A 59 -9.31 -0.91 8.38
N ASN A 60 -9.03 -1.54 9.53
CA ASN A 60 -8.03 -1.04 10.47
C ASN A 60 -6.62 -1.20 9.90
N LYS A 61 -6.34 -2.30 9.18
CA LYS A 61 -5.06 -2.47 8.48
C LYS A 61 -4.82 -1.37 7.46
N TYR A 62 -5.86 -0.94 6.74
CA TYR A 62 -5.73 0.18 5.80
C TYR A 62 -5.38 1.48 6.54
N GLN A 63 -6.04 1.76 7.66
CA GLN A 63 -5.70 2.94 8.47
C GLN A 63 -4.28 2.86 9.05
N GLN A 64 -3.83 1.69 9.49
CA GLN A 64 -2.45 1.49 9.95
C GLN A 64 -1.44 1.80 8.84
N LEU A 65 -1.63 1.22 7.65
CA LEU A 65 -0.79 1.50 6.48
C LEU A 65 -0.73 3.01 6.19
N MET A 66 -1.88 3.69 6.20
CA MET A 66 -1.93 5.12 5.95
C MET A 66 -1.20 5.93 7.03
N ASN A 67 -1.33 5.56 8.30
CA ASN A 67 -0.62 6.19 9.40
C ASN A 67 0.89 5.97 9.30
N GLU A 68 1.34 4.77 8.93
CA GLU A 68 2.75 4.48 8.69
C GLU A 68 3.29 5.31 7.50
N LEU A 69 2.53 5.42 6.41
CA LEU A 69 2.85 6.30 5.28
C LEU A 69 2.90 7.78 5.64
N GLU A 70 2.21 8.22 6.70
CA GLU A 70 2.34 9.60 7.20
C GLU A 70 3.69 9.86 7.89
N THR A 71 4.34 8.82 8.43
CA THR A 71 5.67 8.97 9.03
C THR A 71 6.76 9.22 7.98
N TYR A 72 6.50 8.90 6.72
CA TYR A 72 7.39 9.04 5.57
C TYR A 72 7.14 10.33 4.75
N SER A 73 6.60 11.39 5.39
CA SER A 73 6.20 12.66 4.75
C SER A 73 7.16 13.82 4.96
#